data_AF-A0A1Q7IDA9-F1
#
_entry.id   AF-A0A1Q7IDA9-F1
#
_cell.length_a   1.000
_cell.length_b   1.000
_cell.length_c   1.000
_cell.angle_alpha   90.00
_cell.angle_beta   90.00
_cell.angle_gamma   90.00
#
_symmetry.space_group_name_H-M   'P 1'
#
loop_
_entity.id
_entity.type
_entity.pdbx_description
1 polymer ?
#
loop_
_entity_poly.entity_id
_entity_poly.type
_entity_poly.pdbx_seq_one_letter_code
_entity_poly.pdbx_strand_id
1 'polypeptide(L)' 'MATKKVVQTELGEREYDLLSEVAKKEGLTIKEAARRALLDWSVSGMDLKNDPLLRLKPVRFKQKIKSSEIDRFLYHAK' A
#
# COMPACT_ATOMS: atom_id res chain seq x y z
N MET A 1 -9.04 -0.97 -26.72
CA MET A 1 -7.88 -0.07 -26.58
C MET A 1 -8.06 0.76 -25.32
N ALA A 2 -7.13 0.72 -24.37
CA ALA A 2 -7.24 1.53 -23.16
C ALA A 2 -7.16 3.02 -23.54
N THR A 3 -8.21 3.79 -23.24
CA THR A 3 -8.28 5.23 -23.50
C THR A 3 -7.34 5.97 -22.55
N LYS A 4 -6.25 6.53 -23.06
CA LYS A 4 -5.33 7.34 -22.26
C LYS A 4 -6.01 8.68 -21.91
N LYS A 5 -6.00 9.04 -20.62
CA LYS A 5 -6.45 10.35 -20.13
C LYS A 5 -5.22 11.18 -19.74
N VAL A 6 -5.27 12.49 -19.97
CA VAL A 6 -4.20 13.43 -19.62
C VAL A 6 -4.63 14.20 -18.38
N VAL A 7 -3.73 14.29 -17.41
CA VAL A 7 -3.90 15.08 -16.19
C VAL A 7 -2.87 16.20 -16.24
N GLN A 8 -3.33 17.44 -16.06
CA GLN A 8 -2.51 18.63 -15.91
C GLN A 8 -2.80 19.20 -14.52
N THR A 9 -1.74 19.56 -13.80
CA THR A 9 -1.81 20.19 -12.49
C THR A 9 -0.75 21.27 -12.41
N GLU A 10 -1.01 22.27 -11.60
CA GLU A 10 -0.03 23.28 -11.21
C GLU A 10 0.69 22.78 -9.96
N LEU A 11 1.98 23.06 -9.87
CA LEU A 11 2.83 22.75 -8.71
C LEU A 11 3.57 24.04 -8.33
N GLY A 12 3.70 24.30 -7.04
CA GLY A 12 4.60 25.36 -6.58
C GLY A 12 6.06 25.03 -6.94
N GLU A 13 6.91 26.05 -7.01
CA GLU A 13 8.34 25.87 -7.36
C GLU A 13 9.02 24.81 -6.48
N ARG A 14 8.80 24.86 -5.17
CA ARG A 14 9.37 23.90 -4.21
C ARG A 14 8.88 22.47 -4.43
N GLU A 15 7.61 22.29 -4.77
CA GLU A 15 7.01 20.97 -5.01
C GLU A 15 7.55 20.38 -6.31
N TYR A 16 7.71 21.23 -7.33
CA TYR A 16 8.32 20.87 -8.60
C TYR A 16 9.79 20.48 -8.44
N ASP A 17 10.55 21.26 -7.68
CA ASP A 17 11.96 20.98 -7.40
C ASP A 17 12.14 19.65 -6.68
N LEU A 18 11.32 19.39 -5.66
CA LEU A 18 11.31 18.12 -4.94
C LEU A 18 11.01 16.94 -5.89
N LEU A 19 9.97 17.06 -6.73
CA LEU A 19 9.63 16.04 -7.71
C LEU A 19 10.77 15.82 -8.72
N SER A 20 11.41 16.89 -9.17
CA SER A 20 12.54 16.87 -10.10
C SER A 20 13.76 16.19 -9.50
N GLU A 21 14.09 16.47 -8.24
CA GLU A 21 15.18 15.80 -7.52
C GLU A 21 14.93 14.30 -7.36
N VAL A 22 13.72 13.91 -6.96
CA VAL A 22 13.34 12.50 -6.82
C VAL A 22 13.41 11.79 -8.18
N ALA A 23 12.88 12.41 -9.24
CA ALA A 23 12.94 11.87 -10.58
C ALA A 23 14.40 11.65 -11.05
N LYS A 24 15.29 12.63 -10.82
CA LYS A 24 16.72 12.51 -11.14
C LYS A 24 17.40 11.40 -10.36
N LYS A 25 17.14 11.28 -9.05
CA LYS A 25 17.73 10.24 -8.21
C LYS A 25 17.34 8.83 -8.66
N GLU A 26 16.11 8.67 -9.15
CA GLU A 26 15.63 7.37 -9.65
C GLU A 26 15.88 7.14 -11.14
N GLY A 27 16.51 8.08 -11.86
CA GLY A 27 16.73 7.97 -13.30
C GLY A 27 15.44 7.99 -14.13
N LEU A 28 14.38 8.59 -13.59
CA LEU A 28 13.05 8.68 -14.21
C LEU A 28 12.83 10.05 -14.84
N THR A 29 11.96 10.10 -15.85
CA THR A 29 11.41 11.38 -16.30
C THR A 29 10.41 11.93 -15.28
N ILE A 30 10.23 13.26 -15.26
CA ILE A 30 9.25 13.92 -14.36
C ILE A 30 7.84 13.34 -14.55
N LYS A 31 7.46 12.98 -15.79
CA LYS A 31 6.16 12.37 -16.09
C LYS A 31 6.02 10.97 -15.52
N GLU A 32 7.08 10.18 -15.50
CA GLU A 32 7.08 8.84 -14.92
C GLU A 32 7.05 8.89 -13.40
N ALA A 33 7.86 9.76 -12.80
CA ALA A 33 7.84 10.00 -11.36
C ALA A 33 6.45 10.46 -10.88
N ALA A 34 5.84 11.43 -11.58
CA ALA A 34 4.49 11.89 -11.26
C ALA A 34 3.43 10.79 -11.42
N ARG A 35 3.52 10.00 -12.50
CA ARG A 35 2.60 8.86 -12.71
C ARG A 35 2.74 7.82 -11.60
N ARG A 36 3.98 7.50 -11.21
CA ARG A 36 4.26 6.55 -10.14
C ARG A 36 3.73 7.06 -8.81
N ALA A 37 4.02 8.31 -8.45
CA ALA A 37 3.51 8.92 -7.23
C ALA A 37 1.98 8.91 -7.16
N LEU A 38 1.29 9.21 -8.27
CA LEU A 38 -0.18 9.12 -8.34
C LEU A 38 -0.69 7.69 -8.13
N LEU A 39 -0.02 6.69 -8.73
CA LEU A 39 -0.38 5.28 -8.54
C LEU A 39 -0.16 4.86 -7.08
N ASP A 40 1.02 5.14 -6.52
CA ASP A 40 1.38 4.80 -5.15
C ASP A 40 0.41 5.47 -4.15
N TRP A 41 0.07 6.75 -4.37
CA TRP A 41 -0.92 7.44 -3.57
C TRP A 41 -2.30 6.79 -3.67
N SER A 42 -2.77 6.47 -4.88
CA SER A 42 -4.08 5.82 -5.08
C SER A 42 -4.17 4.45 -4.41
N VAL A 43 -3.06 3.71 -4.35
CA VAL A 43 -2.96 2.41 -3.67
C VAL A 43 -2.88 2.60 -2.16
N SER A 44 -2.12 3.59 -1.68
CA SER A 44 -1.97 3.88 -0.25
C SER A 44 -3.28 4.33 0.41
N GLY A 45 -4.16 4.97 -0.36
CA GLY A 45 -5.49 5.37 0.08
C GLY A 45 -6.51 4.24 0.08
N MET A 46 -6.15 3.01 -0.33
CA MET A 46 -7.05 1.87 -0.20
C MET A 46 -7.35 1.61 1.27
N ASP A 47 -8.62 1.78 1.62
CA ASP A 47 -9.12 1.61 2.98
C ASP A 47 -8.97 0.13 3.39
N LEU A 48 -7.93 -0.13 4.19
CA LEU A 48 -7.65 -1.44 4.81
C LEU A 48 -8.87 -1.96 5.60
N LYS A 49 -9.84 -1.09 5.96
CA LYS A 49 -11.10 -1.50 6.59
C LYS A 49 -11.92 -2.48 5.77
N ASN A 50 -11.79 -2.47 4.44
CA ASN A 50 -12.50 -3.37 3.55
C ASN A 50 -11.69 -4.62 3.16
N ASP A 51 -10.45 -4.75 3.64
CA ASP A 51 -9.64 -5.93 3.37
C ASP A 51 -10.28 -7.18 4.03
N PRO A 52 -10.64 -8.21 3.24
CA PRO A 52 -11.23 -9.44 3.77
C PRO A 52 -10.35 -10.16 4.81
N LEU A 53 -9.02 -10.05 4.70
CA LEU A 53 -8.08 -10.65 5.66
C LEU A 53 -8.07 -9.89 6.99
N LEU A 54 -8.22 -8.56 6.95
CA LEU A 54 -8.18 -7.69 8.13
C LEU A 54 -9.55 -7.55 8.82
N ARG A 55 -10.65 -7.95 8.16
CA ARG A 55 -12.00 -8.02 8.74
C ARG A 55 -12.29 -9.31 9.51
N LEU A 56 -11.31 -10.22 9.63
CA LEU A 56 -11.49 -11.46 10.39
C LEU A 56 -11.69 -11.13 11.87
N LYS A 57 -12.82 -11.58 12.42
CA LYS A 57 -13.05 -11.49 13.87
C LYS A 57 -12.05 -12.42 14.57
N PRO A 58 -11.31 -11.94 15.58
CA PRO A 58 -10.40 -12.79 16.32
C PRO A 58 -11.18 -13.93 16.97
N VAL A 59 -10.73 -15.16 16.71
CA VAL A 59 -11.28 -16.34 17.40
C VAL A 59 -10.79 -16.30 18.84
N ARG A 60 -11.70 -16.04 19.78
CA ARG A 60 -11.37 -16.09 21.21
C ARG A 60 -11.31 -17.55 21.64
N PHE A 61 -10.10 -18.04 21.90
CA PHE A 61 -9.90 -19.32 22.57
C PHE A 61 -10.46 -19.23 23.99
N LYS A 62 -11.18 -20.28 24.42
CA LYS A 62 -11.73 -20.39 25.80
C LYS A 62 -10.63 -20.56 26.86
N GLN A 63 -9.40 -20.82 26.43
CA GLN A 63 -8.22 -20.99 27.27
C GLN A 63 -7.13 -20.01 26.84
N LYS A 64 -6.28 -19.59 27.79
CA LYS A 64 -5.11 -18.76 27.49
C LYS A 64 -4.03 -19.64 26.88
N ILE A 65 -3.97 -19.68 25.55
CA ILE A 65 -2.98 -20.44 24.79
C ILE A 65 -1.89 -19.47 24.34
N LYS A 66 -0.62 -19.85 24.52
CA LYS A 66 0.51 -19.07 23.98
C LYS A 66 0.54 -19.21 22.47
N SER A 67 0.93 -18.16 21.76
CA SER A 67 0.96 -18.17 20.28
C SER A 67 1.77 -19.34 19.71
N SER A 68 2.83 -19.75 20.40
CA SER A 68 3.71 -20.88 20.03
C SER A 68 3.04 -22.25 20.13
N GLU A 69 1.91 -22.36 20.82
CA GLU A 69 1.19 -23.61 21.07
C GLU A 69 -0.10 -23.74 20.25
N ILE A 70 -0.44 -22.71 19.46
CA ILE A 70 -1.68 -22.65 18.66
C ILE A 70 -1.73 -23.78 17.62
N ASP A 71 -0.64 -24.03 16.91
CA ASP A 71 -0.61 -25.06 15.86
C ASP A 71 -0.81 -26.46 16.43
N ARG A 72 -0.19 -26.72 17.59
CA ARG A 72 -0.39 -27.98 18.33
C ARG A 72 -1.84 -28.14 18.78
N PHE A 73 -2.47 -27.05 19.26
CA PHE A 73 -3.85 -27.07 19.74
C PHE A 73 -4.87 -27.25 18.60
N LEU A 74 -4.70 -26.54 17.48
CA LEU A 74 -5.65 -26.57 16.36
C LEU A 74 -5.48 -27.82 15.49
N TYR A 75 -4.25 -28.17 15.14
CA TYR A 75 -3.97 -29.22 14.15
C TYR A 75 -3.56 -30.54 14.77
N HIS A 76 -3.46 -30.62 16.10
CA HIS A 76 -2.98 -31.81 16.81
C HIS A 76 -1.64 -32.32 16.25
N ALA A 77 -0.85 -31.41 15.69
CA ALA A 77 0.47 -31.73 15.16
C ALA A 77 1.35 -32.24 16.31
N LYS A 78 1.96 -33.40 16.09
CA LYS A 78 2.81 -34.09 17.07
C LYS A 78 4.07 -33.30 17.38
#